data_AF-A0A356X5N5-F1
#
_entry.id   AF-A0A356X5N5-F1
#
_cell.length_a   1.000
_cell.length_b   1.000
_cell.length_c   1.000
_cell.angle_alpha   90.00
_cell.angle_beta   90.00
_cell.angle_gamma   90.00
#
_symmetry.space_group_name_H-M   'P 1'
#
loop_
_entity.id
_entity.type
_entity.pdbx_description
1 polymer ?
#
loop_
_entity_poly.entity_id
_entity_poly.type
_entity_poly.pdbx_seq_one_letter_code
_entity_poly.pdbx_strand_id
1 'polypeptide(L)'
;MLELKDTGLEEFSFGEEADDQFYVLVNKKISPDGIDVEKLSKADPMKFNQVLSDMGCILMLNGIEVAELCMRGELDNDNLHESMFDLAKDEGIF
;
A
#
# COMPACT_ATOMS: atom_id res chain seq x y z
N MET A 1 -15.19 -6.25 -8.58
CA MET A 1 -13.91 -6.92 -8.30
C MET A 1 -12.84 -6.13 -9.01
N LEU A 2 -11.82 -5.68 -8.28
CA LEU A 2 -10.67 -4.98 -8.87
C LEU A 2 -9.79 -5.99 -9.62
N GLU A 3 -9.19 -5.55 -10.72
CA GLU A 3 -8.14 -6.31 -11.42
C GLU A 3 -6.77 -5.68 -11.12
N LEU A 4 -5.68 -6.45 -11.24
CA LEU A 4 -4.31 -5.96 -10.96
C LEU A 4 -3.97 -4.66 -11.74
N LYS A 5 -4.43 -4.55 -12.99
CA LYS A 5 -4.22 -3.34 -13.81
C LYS A 5 -4.94 -2.09 -13.29
N ASP A 6 -5.97 -2.30 -12.46
CA ASP A 6 -6.71 -1.22 -11.80
C ASP A 6 -5.99 -0.73 -10.53
N THR A 7 -4.87 -1.36 -10.16
CA THR A 7 -4.08 -0.97 -8.99
C THR A 7 -2.69 -0.44 -9.37
N GLY A 8 -2.05 0.22 -8.42
CA GLY A 8 -0.65 0.63 -8.48
C GLY A 8 0.05 0.31 -7.18
N LEU A 9 1.36 0.11 -7.26
CA LEU A 9 2.24 0.07 -6.10
C LEU A 9 2.98 1.41 -6.03
N GLU A 10 2.92 2.05 -4.88
CA GLU A 10 3.67 3.27 -4.58
C GLU A 10 4.60 3.04 -3.39
N GLU A 11 5.78 3.62 -3.48
CA GLU A 11 6.81 3.53 -2.46
C GLU A 11 7.05 4.92 -1.86
N PHE A 12 6.93 5.01 -0.54
CA PHE A 12 7.20 6.23 0.22
C PHE A 12 8.31 5.97 1.21
N SER A 13 9.21 6.93 1.33
CA SER A 13 10.30 6.92 2.30
C SER A 13 10.24 8.20 3.11
N PHE A 14 10.18 8.07 4.44
CA PHE A 14 10.25 9.19 5.37
C PHE A 14 11.60 9.26 6.10
N GLY A 15 12.52 8.36 5.76
CA GLY A 15 13.82 8.15 6.40
C GLY A 15 14.60 7.01 5.74
N GLU A 16 15.82 6.74 6.23
CA GLU A 16 16.74 5.76 5.65
C GLU A 16 16.53 4.33 6.20
N GLU A 17 15.80 4.18 7.30
CA GLU A 17 15.55 2.89 7.93
C GLU A 17 14.39 2.14 7.26
N ALA A 18 14.35 0.82 7.41
CA ALA A 18 13.34 -0.03 6.76
C ALA A 18 11.91 0.21 7.29
N ASP A 19 11.76 0.64 8.55
CA ASP A 19 10.47 1.04 9.13
C ASP A 19 10.00 2.42 8.65
N ASP A 20 10.88 3.21 8.04
CA ASP A 20 10.53 4.47 7.37
C ASP A 20 10.17 4.28 5.89
N GLN A 21 10.32 3.07 5.35
CA GLN A 21 9.89 2.69 4.00
C GLN A 21 8.47 2.14 4.04
N PHE A 22 7.61 2.59 3.13
CA PHE A 22 6.22 2.18 3.03
C PHE A 22 5.88 1.79 1.59
N TYR A 23 5.22 0.65 1.44
CA TYR A 23 4.72 0.10 0.19
C TYR A 23 3.20 0.13 0.22
N VAL A 24 2.60 0.84 -0.74
CA VAL A 24 1.17 1.13 -0.75
C VAL A 24 0.53 0.63 -2.02
N LEU A 25 -0.41 -0.32 -1.88
CA LEU A 25 -1.26 -0.77 -2.96
C LEU A 25 -2.45 0.19 -3.09
N VAL A 26 -2.59 0.83 -4.24
CA VAL A 26 -3.58 1.89 -4.49
C VAL A 26 -4.56 1.46 -5.56
N ASN A 27 -5.85 1.76 -5.37
CA ASN A 27 -6.90 1.63 -6.36
C ASN A 27 -6.88 2.85 -7.31
N LYS A 28 -6.37 2.66 -8.53
CA LYS A 28 -6.28 3.72 -9.56
C LYS A 28 -7.64 4.19 -10.09
N LYS A 29 -8.72 3.45 -9.85
CA LYS A 29 -10.08 3.93 -10.15
C LYS A 29 -10.55 5.00 -9.17
N ILE A 30 -9.99 5.03 -7.96
CA ILE A 30 -10.26 6.04 -6.93
C ILE A 30 -9.20 7.14 -6.99
N SER A 31 -7.92 6.77 -7.01
CA SER A 31 -6.80 7.71 -7.10
C SER A 31 -5.92 7.39 -8.30
N PRO A 32 -6.26 7.93 -9.49
CA PRO A 32 -5.50 7.67 -10.71
C PRO A 32 -4.07 8.23 -10.67
N ASP A 33 -3.86 9.28 -9.87
CA ASP A 33 -2.59 9.97 -9.71
C ASP A 33 -1.82 9.54 -8.43
N GLY A 34 -2.34 8.53 -7.72
CA GLY A 34 -1.71 7.97 -6.53
C GLY A 34 -2.07 8.62 -5.20
N ILE A 35 -1.34 8.31 -4.12
CA ILE A 35 -1.63 8.88 -2.79
C ILE A 35 -1.10 10.31 -2.70
N ASP A 36 -1.98 11.23 -2.33
CA ASP A 36 -1.61 12.62 -2.04
C ASP A 36 -0.99 12.71 -0.64
N VAL A 37 0.33 12.54 -0.58
CA VAL A 37 1.13 12.60 0.67
C VAL A 37 1.03 13.98 1.34
N GLU A 38 0.87 15.06 0.57
CA GLU A 38 0.71 16.40 1.12
C GLU A 38 -0.62 16.50 1.88
N LYS A 39 -1.70 15.97 1.32
CA LYS A 39 -3.00 15.89 2.00
C LYS A 39 -2.98 14.90 3.16
N LEU A 40 -2.23 13.80 3.05
CA LEU A 40 -2.08 12.82 4.12
C LEU A 40 -1.32 13.38 5.33
N SER A 41 -0.23 14.12 5.09
CA SER A 41 0.56 14.77 6.16
C SER A 41 -0.22 15.86 6.92
N LYS A 42 -1.27 16.42 6.31
CA LYS A 42 -2.18 17.41 6.93
C LYS A 42 -3.41 16.75 7.56
N ALA A 43 -3.57 15.43 7.44
CA ALA A 43 -4.71 14.72 7.95
C ALA A 43 -4.73 14.72 9.48
N ASP A 44 -5.94 14.72 10.05
CA ASP A 44 -6.13 14.44 11.47
C ASP A 44 -5.64 13.01 11.76
N PRO A 45 -4.70 12.80 12.70
CA PRO A 45 -4.19 11.47 13.04
C PRO A 45 -5.30 10.50 13.44
N MET A 46 -6.39 10.98 14.05
CA MET A 46 -7.53 10.13 14.42
C MET A 46 -8.33 9.64 13.20
N LYS A 47 -8.14 10.25 12.04
CA LYS A 47 -8.84 9.94 10.78
C LYS A 47 -7.91 9.39 9.71
N PHE A 48 -6.65 9.12 10.04
CA PHE A 48 -5.62 8.74 9.08
C PHE A 48 -6.03 7.56 8.20
N ASN A 49 -6.54 6.48 8.81
CA ASN A 49 -7.02 5.29 8.08
C ASN A 49 -8.18 5.62 7.12
N GLN A 50 -9.10 6.50 7.52
CA GLN A 50 -10.20 6.93 6.66
C GLN A 50 -9.67 7.73 5.48
N VAL A 51 -8.73 8.65 5.71
CA VAL A 51 -8.12 9.48 4.65
C VAL A 51 -7.39 8.60 3.63
N LEU A 52 -6.64 7.59 4.09
CA LEU A 52 -6.01 6.62 3.21
C LEU A 52 -7.03 5.83 2.38
N SER A 53 -8.09 5.33 3.02
CA SER A 53 -9.16 4.62 2.32
C SER A 53 -9.85 5.51 1.28
N ASP A 54 -10.11 6.78 1.59
CA ASP A 54 -10.70 7.76 0.68
C ASP A 54 -9.76 8.10 -0.49
N MET A 55 -8.45 8.01 -0.27
CA MET A 55 -7.41 8.11 -1.30
C MET A 55 -7.19 6.79 -2.06
N GLY A 56 -8.02 5.76 -1.84
CA GLY A 56 -7.94 4.50 -2.55
C GLY A 56 -6.79 3.60 -2.11
N CYS A 57 -6.18 3.83 -0.95
CA CYS A 57 -5.26 2.88 -0.34
C CYS A 57 -6.00 1.56 -0.02
N ILE A 58 -5.53 0.46 -0.58
CA ILE A 58 -6.04 -0.90 -0.36
C ILE A 58 -5.26 -1.56 0.78
N LEU A 59 -3.93 -1.54 0.67
CA LEU A 59 -3.01 -2.17 1.62
C LEU A 59 -1.77 -1.29 1.74
N MET A 60 -1.29 -1.11 2.96
CA MET A 60 -0.05 -0.41 3.27
C MET A 60 0.77 -1.30 4.19
N LEU A 61 2.02 -1.52 3.83
CA LEU A 61 2.99 -2.27 4.62
C LEU A 61 4.27 -1.45 4.73
N ASN A 62 4.91 -1.46 5.90
CA ASN A 62 6.25 -0.91 6.03
C ASN A 62 7.32 -1.91 5.53
N GLY A 63 8.56 -1.47 5.39
CA GLY A 63 9.65 -2.30 4.87
C GLY A 63 10.00 -3.49 5.76
N ILE A 64 9.75 -3.41 7.08
CA ILE A 64 9.91 -4.56 7.99
C ILE A 64 8.83 -5.62 7.68
N GLU A 65 7.57 -5.20 7.57
CA GLU A 65 6.45 -6.09 7.25
C GLU A 65 6.63 -6.76 5.88
N VAL A 66 7.05 -5.99 4.86
CA VAL A 66 7.36 -6.55 3.54
C VAL A 66 8.50 -7.57 3.62
N ALA A 67 9.59 -7.24 4.32
CA ALA A 67 10.71 -8.18 4.48
C ALA A 67 10.27 -9.47 5.18
N GLU A 68 9.47 -9.38 6.25
CA GLU A 68 8.95 -10.55 6.96
C GLU A 68 8.03 -11.41 6.08
N LEU A 69 7.10 -10.79 5.34
CA LEU A 69 6.18 -11.52 4.46
C LEU A 69 6.91 -12.16 3.28
N CYS A 70 7.93 -11.48 2.72
CA CYS A 70 8.82 -12.07 1.72
C CYS A 70 9.57 -13.29 2.29
N MET A 71 10.09 -13.20 3.52
CA MET A 71 10.76 -14.35 4.17
C MET A 71 9.82 -15.53 4.42
N ARG A 72 8.52 -15.27 4.61
CA ARG A 72 7.48 -16.30 4.77
C ARG A 72 6.98 -16.86 3.43
N GLY A 73 7.34 -16.23 2.31
CA GLY A 73 6.87 -16.60 0.98
C GLY A 73 5.44 -16.13 0.68
N GLU A 74 4.93 -15.16 1.44
CA GLU A 74 3.62 -14.54 1.25
C GLU A 74 3.69 -13.36 0.27
N LEU A 75 4.87 -12.71 0.17
CA LEU A 75 5.17 -11.69 -0.84
C LEU A 75 6.37 -12.11 -1.70
N ASP A 76 6.40 -11.57 -2.92
CA ASP A 76 7.52 -11.73 -3.85
C ASP A 76 8.16 -10.35 -4.08
N ASN A 77 9.42 -10.19 -3.67
CA ASN A 77 10.14 -8.92 -3.80
C ASN A 77 10.35 -8.50 -5.27
N ASP A 78 10.51 -9.46 -6.19
CA ASP A 78 10.69 -9.15 -7.62
C ASP A 78 9.35 -8.80 -8.30
N ASN A 79 8.22 -9.18 -7.69
CA ASN A 79 6.86 -8.95 -8.18
C ASN A 79 5.94 -8.38 -7.08
N LEU A 80 6.43 -7.39 -6.34
CA LEU A 80 5.77 -6.92 -5.11
C LEU A 80 4.35 -6.39 -5.35
N HIS A 81 4.12 -5.73 -6.49
CA HIS A 81 2.79 -5.24 -6.85
C HIS A 81 1.77 -6.37 -7.00
N GLU A 82 2.12 -7.44 -7.71
CA GLU A 82 1.24 -8.59 -7.93
C GLU A 82 1.01 -9.38 -6.64
N SER A 83 2.07 -9.67 -5.89
CA SER A 83 1.97 -10.42 -4.64
C SER A 83 1.20 -9.66 -3.55
N MET A 84 1.34 -8.33 -3.44
CA MET A 84 0.52 -7.53 -2.53
C MET A 84 -0.95 -7.48 -2.96
N PHE A 85 -1.23 -7.47 -4.27
CA PHE A 85 -2.60 -7.53 -4.78
C PHE A 85 -3.27 -8.86 -4.44
N ASP A 86 -2.57 -9.97 -4.66
CA ASP A 86 -3.07 -11.30 -4.33
C ASP A 86 -3.26 -11.47 -2.82
N LEU A 87 -2.33 -10.99 -1.99
CA LEU A 87 -2.46 -10.97 -0.54
C LEU A 87 -3.74 -10.22 -0.09
N ALA A 88 -3.95 -9.00 -0.61
CA ALA A 88 -5.11 -8.21 -0.24
C ALA A 88 -6.44 -8.84 -0.70
N LYS A 89 -6.41 -9.57 -1.81
CA LYS A 89 -7.56 -10.33 -2.32
C LYS A 89 -7.85 -11.56 -1.46
N ASP A 90 -6.81 -12.31 -1.07
CA ASP A 90 -6.95 -13.52 -0.25
C ASP A 90 -7.44 -13.20 1.18
N GLU A 91 -7.02 -12.05 1.72
CA GLU A 91 -7.51 -11.51 3.00
C GLU A 91 -8.92 -10.86 2.90
N GLY A 92 -9.51 -10.78 1.70
CA GLY A 92 -10.86 -10.26 1.49
C GLY A 92 -11.01 -8.75 1.74
N ILE A 93 -9.95 -7.99 1.47
CA ILE A 93 -9.92 -6.52 1.68
C ILE A 93 -10.80 -5.78 0.66
N PHE A 94 -11.03 -6.35 -0.54
CA PHE A 94 -11.86 -5.75 -1.61
C PHE A 94 -12.60 -6.77 -2.51
#